data_AF-A0A3B8L1Y0-F1
#
_entry.id   AF-A0A3B8L1Y0-F1
#
_cell.length_a   1.000
_cell.length_b   1.000
_cell.length_c   1.000
_cell.angle_alpha   90.00
_cell.angle_beta   90.00
_cell.angle_gamma   90.00
#
_symmetry.space_group_name_H-M   'P 1'
#
loop_
_entity.id
_entity.type
_entity.pdbx_description
1 polymer ?
#
loop_
_entity_poly.entity_id
_entity_poly.type
_entity_poly.pdbx_seq_one_letter_code
_entity_poly.pdbx_strand_id
1 'polypeptide(L)' 'MLKSLEAVGELNNTLVIVTSDHGNPLPRSKCNLYDTGGRVSLAVQWPGRAPPSER' A
#
# COMPACT_ATOMS: atom_id res chain seq x y z
N MET A 1 -5.67 12.89 1.26
CA MET A 1 -6.00 12.10 0.06
C MET A 1 -7.31 11.35 0.23
N LEU A 2 -7.41 10.31 1.07
CA LEU A 2 -8.64 9.51 1.22
C LEU A 2 -9.88 10.35 1.57
N LYS A 3 -9.78 11.25 2.55
CA LYS A 3 -10.85 12.21 2.89
C LYS A 3 -11.29 13.08 1.71
N SER A 4 -10.38 13.40 0.79
CA SER A 4 -10.68 14.20 -0.39
C SER A 4 -11.48 13.38 -1.41
N LEU A 5 -11.16 12.10 -1.59
CA LEU A 5 -11.93 11.17 -2.43
C LEU A 5 -13.32 10.89 -1.84
N GLU A 6 -13.40 10.77 -0.51
CA GLU A 6 -14.67 10.61 0.21
C GLU A 6 -15.56 11.85 0.06
N ALA A 7 -14.99 13.06 0.21
CA ALA A 7 -15.73 14.31 0.06
C ALA A 7 -16.35 14.52 -1.33
N VAL A 8 -15.78 13.93 -2.38
CA VAL A 8 -16.33 13.96 -3.75
C VAL A 8 -17.11 12.69 -4.12
N GLY A 9 -17.27 11.73 -3.19
CA GLY A 9 -18.06 10.51 -3.40
C GLY A 9 -17.39 9.41 -4.23
N GLU A 10 -16.12 9.57 -4.63
CA GLU A 10 -15.42 8.63 -5.54
C GLU A 10 -14.67 7.49 -4.84
N LEU A 11 -14.59 7.52 -3.50
CA LEU A 11 -13.81 6.53 -2.74
C LEU A 11 -14.23 5.08 -3.05
N ASN A 12 -15.53 4.81 -3.17
CA ASN A 12 -16.04 3.45 -3.44
C ASN A 12 -15.79 2.96 -4.88
N ASN A 13 -15.47 3.88 -5.79
CA ASN A 13 -15.18 3.59 -7.20
C ASN A 13 -13.67 3.61 -7.51
N THR A 14 -12.83 3.90 -6.51
CA THR A 14 -11.38 4.06 -6.69
C THR A 14 -10.62 2.85 -6.12
N LEU A 15 -9.73 2.26 -6.92
CA LEU A 15 -8.73 1.31 -6.45
C LEU A 15 -7.59 2.07 -5.75
N VAL A 16 -7.39 1.82 -4.46
CA VAL A 16 -6.30 2.42 -3.69
C VAL A 16 -5.22 1.37 -3.44
N ILE A 17 -3.99 1.68 -3.86
CA ILE A 17 -2.79 0.86 -3.63
C ILE A 17 -1.79 1.71 -2.86
N VAL A 18 -1.33 1.21 -1.71
CA VAL A 18 -0.28 1.83 -0.91
C VAL A 18 0.86 0.83 -0.77
N THR A 19 2.06 1.26 -1.16
CA THR A 19 3.28 0.47 -1.07
C THR A 19 4.50 1.36 -0.85
N SER A 20 5.68 0.76 -0.72
CA SER A 20 6.98 1.45 -0.73
C SER A 20 7.81 0.96 -1.91
N ASP A 21 8.76 1.77 -2.36
CA ASP A 21 9.71 1.48 -3.43
C ASP A 21 10.90 0.61 -2.96
N HIS A 22 11.23 0.64 -1.66
CA HIS A 22 12.31 -0.16 -1.07
C HIS A 22 12.15 -0.33 0.46
N GLY A 23 13.00 -1.16 1.07
CA GLY A 23 13.08 -1.34 2.52
C GLY A 23 13.58 -0.12 3.29
N ASN A 24 13.56 -0.20 4.62
CA ASN A 24 13.89 0.94 5.50
C ASN A 24 15.37 1.42 5.37
N PRO A 25 15.71 2.63 5.86
CA PRO A 25 17.08 3.15 5.81
C PRO A 25 17.97 2.63 6.96
N LEU A 26 17.94 1.33 7.25
CA LEU A 26 18.81 0.68 8.23
C LEU A 26 19.94 -0.13 7.55
N PRO A 27 21.02 -0.48 8.27
CA PRO A 27 22.07 -1.34 7.74
C PRO A 27 21.53 -2.66 7.20
N ARG A 28 22.01 -3.09 6.04
CA ARG A 28 21.55 -4.28 5.29
C ARG A 28 20.10 -4.20 4.78
N SER A 29 19.48 -3.03 4.79
CA SER A 29 18.15 -2.79 4.21
C SER A 29 18.27 -2.10 2.85
N LYS A 30 17.78 -0.87 2.68
CA LYS A 30 17.87 -0.10 1.42
C LYS A 30 19.24 -0.26 0.74
N CYS A 31 19.23 -0.44 -0.58
CA CYS A 31 20.40 -0.76 -1.43
C CYS A 31 20.96 -2.18 -1.28
N ASN A 32 20.24 -3.10 -0.62
CA ASN A 32 20.60 -4.52 -0.54
C ASN A 32 19.45 -5.40 -1.04
N LEU A 33 19.77 -6.61 -1.50
CA LEU A 33 18.81 -7.61 -1.99
C LEU A 33 18.29 -8.56 -0.90
N TYR A 34 18.61 -8.30 0.38
CA TYR A 34 17.98 -9.01 1.49
C TYR A 34 16.50 -8.63 1.61
N ASP A 35 15.70 -9.46 2.26
CA ASP A 35 14.30 -9.16 2.55
C ASP A 35 14.12 -7.78 3.21
N THR A 36 15.04 -7.39 4.09
CA THR A 36 15.06 -6.08 4.74
C THR A 36 15.20 -4.89 3.78
N GLY A 37 15.73 -5.10 2.57
CA GLY A 37 15.90 -4.09 1.53
C GLY A 37 14.88 -4.16 0.39
N GLY A 38 14.35 -5.35 0.08
CA GLY A 38 13.43 -5.54 -1.05
C GLY A 38 11.97 -5.88 -0.66
N ARG A 39 11.73 -6.41 0.54
CA ARG A 39 10.36 -6.74 0.99
C ARG A 39 9.69 -5.48 1.52
N VAL A 40 8.61 -5.07 0.86
CA VAL A 40 7.84 -3.86 1.19
C VAL A 40 6.44 -4.21 1.66
N SER A 41 5.84 -3.31 2.45
CA SER A 41 4.43 -3.40 2.82
C SER A 41 3.55 -3.11 1.61
N LEU A 42 2.50 -3.90 1.40
CA LEU A 42 1.50 -3.69 0.36
C LEU A 42 0.12 -3.72 0.99
N ALA A 43 -0.63 -2.63 0.86
CA ALA A 43 -2.04 -2.55 1.22
C ALA A 43 -2.84 -2.18 -0.04
N VAL A 44 -3.91 -2.95 -0.29
CA VAL A 44 -4.78 -2.75 -1.46
C VAL A 44 -6.23 -2.72 -0.97
N GLN A 45 -6.98 -1.73 -1.42
CA GLN A 45 -8.40 -1.61 -1.14
C GLN A 45 -9.17 -1.34 -2.44
N TRP A 46 -10.17 -2.16 -2.71
CA TRP A 46 -11.14 -1.91 -3.77
C TRP A 46 -12.56 -2.27 -3.31
N PRO A 47 -13.34 -1.28 -2.83
CA PRO A 47 -14.67 -1.52 -2.30
C PRO A 47 -15.58 -2.24 -3.30
N GLY A 48 -16.24 -3.31 -2.85
CA GLY A 48 -17.17 -4.09 -3.68
C GLY A 48 -16.55 -4.93 -4.80
N ARG A 49 -15.22 -4.89 -4.99
CA ARG A 49 -14.51 -5.64 -6.04
C ARG A 49 -13.51 -6.64 -5.47
N ALA A 50 -12.75 -6.23 -4.47
CA ALA A 50 -11.86 -7.11 -3.73
C ALA A 50 -12.45 -7.37 -2.34
N PRO A 51 -12.46 -8.64 -1.87
CA PRO A 51 -12.89 -8.94 -0.52
C PRO A 51 -11.95 -8.25 0.49
N PRO A 52 -12.45 -7.85 1.67
CA PRO A 52 -11.59 -7.40 2.76
C PRO A 52 -10.56 -8.48 3.10
N SER A 53 -9.34 -8.09 3.47
CA SER A 53 -8.34 -9.04 3.95
C SER A 53 -8.76 -9.61 5.32
N GLU A 54 -8.81 -10.93 5.45
CA GLU A 54 -9.19 -11.63 6.70
C GLU A 54 -8.04 -11.74 7.73
N ARG A 55 -7.12 -10.78 7.77
CA ARG A 55 -6.00 -10.79 8.73
C ARG A 55 -6.17 -9.76 9.82
#